data_AF-A0A0K2RG43-F1
#
_entry.id   AF-A0A0K2RG43-F1
#
_cell.length_a   1.000
_cell.length_b   1.000
_cell.length_c   1.000
_cell.angle_alpha   90.00
_cell.angle_beta   90.00
_cell.angle_gamma   90.00
#
_symmetry.space_group_name_H-M   'P 1'
#
loop_
_entity.id
_entity.type
_entity.pdbx_description
1 polymer ?
#
loop_
_entity_poly.entity_id
_entity_poly.type
_entity_poly.pdbx_seq_one_letter_code
_entity_poly.pdbx_strand_id
1 'polypeptide(L)'
;MGRTAIGATWAIDRESYLAYALQRFGVKSPVYRGVFSVWLLGSVFGAVFISLLAGLLGGMGIFDPLALALGLGLGSGSMMLGGVAALSILYPGQAPEIMALAALSNLVTNLVGFYAGAFLSLPMSLRLYKFWSRLFRRDDEGKRLDRNGNPVAAKLRRPQDRSKVDVSAVLQDPEVRTKPSTWIIAFGASIAAGVVLNALGTKSTSINDVIGVVILGLLTALAFVLAKYVPAVPSSVWVLALATLATAPILPFSGLIVSFTHNLDPLYVGLGSIALLGMNVGRDINALKTLNWRTVIVATITFSASFIAAAALAQFVIHI
;
A
#
# COMPACT_ATOMS: atom_id res chain seq x y z
N MET A 1 18.31 11.46 -1.04
CA MET A 1 17.27 10.44 -1.25
C MET A 1 17.36 9.91 -2.66
N GLY A 2 17.75 10.74 -3.65
CA GLY A 2 17.91 10.25 -5.02
C GLY A 2 16.59 9.67 -5.54
N ARG A 3 16.68 8.65 -6.38
CA ARG A 3 15.51 7.95 -6.94
C ARG A 3 14.63 7.25 -5.90
N THR A 4 15.09 7.06 -4.66
CA THR A 4 14.26 6.57 -3.54
C THR A 4 13.14 7.55 -3.18
N ALA A 5 13.32 8.85 -3.45
CA ALA A 5 12.25 9.83 -3.27
C ALA A 5 11.05 9.56 -4.19
N ILE A 6 11.28 9.02 -5.39
CA ILE A 6 10.20 8.70 -6.34
C ILE A 6 9.29 7.64 -5.74
N GLY A 7 9.89 6.57 -5.23
CA GLY A 7 9.15 5.49 -4.56
C GLY A 7 8.48 5.94 -3.28
N ALA A 8 9.07 6.88 -2.53
CA ALA A 8 8.49 7.34 -1.28
C ALA A 8 7.36 8.38 -1.43
N THR A 9 7.05 8.83 -2.65
CA THR A 9 6.12 9.98 -2.87
C THR A 9 4.99 9.71 -3.86
N TRP A 10 5.08 8.66 -4.68
CA TRP A 10 4.09 8.42 -5.73
C TRP A 10 2.78 7.79 -5.22
N ALA A 11 2.77 7.14 -4.06
CA ALA A 11 1.57 6.57 -3.46
C ALA A 11 1.73 6.42 -1.95
N ILE A 12 0.62 6.28 -1.23
CA ILE A 12 0.61 5.67 0.11
C ILE A 12 0.84 4.18 -0.15
N ASP A 13 2.11 3.78 -0.11
CA ASP A 13 2.58 2.49 -0.58
C ASP A 13 1.90 1.32 0.15
N ARG A 14 0.78 0.82 -0.39
CA ARG A 14 0.06 -0.40 0.03
C ARG A 14 0.60 -1.64 -0.66
N GLU A 15 0.11 -2.82 -0.26
CA GLU A 15 0.57 -4.12 -0.76
C GLU A 15 0.49 -4.23 -2.29
N SER A 16 -0.57 -3.66 -2.89
CA SER A 16 -0.75 -3.59 -4.34
C SER A 16 0.35 -2.75 -5.01
N TYR A 17 0.73 -1.61 -4.42
CA TYR A 17 1.82 -0.75 -4.89
C TYR A 17 3.20 -1.37 -4.66
N LEU A 18 3.39 -2.08 -3.54
CA LEU A 18 4.63 -2.79 -3.25
C LEU A 18 4.84 -3.93 -4.25
N ALA A 19 3.80 -4.74 -4.50
CA ALA A 19 3.82 -5.80 -5.51
C ALA A 19 4.05 -5.22 -6.92
N TYR A 20 3.40 -4.10 -7.23
CA TYR A 20 3.60 -3.39 -8.50
C TYR A 20 5.05 -2.90 -8.66
N ALA A 21 5.59 -2.25 -7.63
CA ALA A 21 6.95 -1.72 -7.66
C ALA A 21 8.00 -2.85 -7.72
N LEU A 22 7.73 -3.97 -7.03
CA LEU A 22 8.56 -5.17 -7.09
C LEU A 22 8.64 -5.72 -8.51
N GLN A 23 7.51 -5.89 -9.18
CA GLN A 23 7.46 -6.40 -10.56
C GLN A 23 8.05 -5.42 -11.57
N ARG A 24 7.76 -4.12 -11.42
CA ARG A 24 8.16 -3.10 -12.40
C ARG A 24 9.61 -2.67 -12.28
N PHE A 25 10.12 -2.54 -11.05
CA PHE A 25 11.45 -1.99 -10.79
C PHE A 25 12.44 -3.02 -10.23
N GLY A 26 11.97 -4.12 -9.67
CA GLY A 26 12.80 -5.13 -9.01
C GLY A 26 13.27 -4.71 -7.61
N VAL A 27 13.60 -5.72 -6.81
CA VAL A 27 14.01 -5.59 -5.40
C VAL A 27 15.20 -4.64 -5.21
N LYS A 28 16.14 -4.63 -6.16
CA LYS A 28 17.38 -3.83 -6.07
C LYS A 28 17.16 -2.35 -6.39
N SER A 29 16.01 -1.98 -6.96
CA SER A 29 15.78 -0.61 -7.41
C SER A 29 15.67 0.37 -6.24
N PRO A 30 16.30 1.55 -6.33
CA PRO A 30 16.09 2.62 -5.35
C PRO A 30 14.61 3.03 -5.24
N VAL A 31 13.82 2.89 -6.31
CA VAL A 31 12.39 3.20 -6.31
C VAL A 31 11.65 2.19 -5.43
N TYR A 32 11.85 0.89 -5.62
CA TYR A 32 11.25 -0.15 -4.77
C TYR A 32 11.60 0.05 -3.30
N ARG A 33 12.87 0.37 -3.00
CA ARG A 33 13.31 0.68 -1.63
C ARG A 33 12.53 1.84 -1.01
N GLY A 34 12.18 2.86 -1.79
CA GLY A 34 11.36 3.98 -1.33
C GLY A 34 9.96 3.54 -0.96
N VAL A 35 9.32 2.78 -1.85
CA VAL A 35 7.98 2.20 -1.67
C VAL A 35 7.92 1.33 -0.42
N PHE A 36 8.86 0.38 -0.32
CA PHE A 36 8.96 -0.53 0.81
C PHE A 36 9.15 0.22 2.14
N SER A 37 9.98 1.27 2.14
CA SER A 37 10.23 2.07 3.34
C SER A 37 8.98 2.77 3.86
N VAL A 38 8.19 3.38 2.97
CA VAL A 38 6.96 4.08 3.35
C VAL A 38 5.85 3.11 3.72
N TRP A 39 5.70 1.99 3.00
CA TRP A 39 4.78 0.91 3.37
C TRP A 39 5.04 0.41 4.79
N LEU A 40 6.31 0.16 5.09
CA LEU A 40 6.75 -0.34 6.39
C LEU A 40 6.51 0.69 7.50
N LEU A 41 6.92 1.94 7.28
CA LEU A 41 6.66 3.03 8.22
C LEU A 41 5.16 3.25 8.45
N GLY A 42 4.36 3.17 7.39
CA GLY A 42 2.91 3.30 7.47
C GLY A 42 2.26 2.17 8.26
N SER A 43 2.73 0.94 8.07
CA SER A 43 2.19 -0.23 8.77
C SER A 43 2.52 -0.22 10.26
N VAL A 44 3.74 0.20 10.63
CA VAL A 44 4.22 0.21 12.02
C VAL A 44 3.78 1.46 12.79
N PHE A 45 3.94 2.64 12.20
CA PHE A 45 3.73 3.93 12.89
C PHE A 45 2.53 4.71 12.38
N GLY A 46 2.02 4.38 11.18
CA GLY A 46 0.98 5.15 10.53
C GLY A 46 -0.32 5.20 11.31
N ALA A 47 -0.73 4.11 11.97
CA ALA A 47 -1.95 4.07 12.78
C ALA A 47 -1.92 5.08 13.93
N VAL A 48 -0.79 5.16 14.65
CA VAL A 48 -0.57 6.12 15.72
C VAL A 48 -0.49 7.55 15.16
N PHE A 49 0.19 7.73 14.03
CA PHE A 49 0.32 9.05 13.43
C PHE A 49 -1.03 9.61 12.96
N ILE A 50 -1.81 8.81 12.23
CA ILE A 50 -3.12 9.22 11.73
C ILE A 50 -4.14 9.35 12.85
N SER A 51 -4.09 8.54 13.91
CA SER A 51 -4.98 8.74 15.07
C SER A 51 -4.75 10.08 15.75
N LEU A 52 -3.48 10.47 15.96
CA LEU A 52 -3.12 11.77 16.52
C LEU A 52 -3.54 12.92 15.60
N LEU A 53 -3.29 12.80 14.30
CA LEU A 53 -3.63 13.83 13.33
C LEU A 53 -5.15 13.98 13.17
N ALA A 54 -5.90 12.89 13.12
CA ALA A 54 -7.36 12.90 13.06
C ALA A 54 -7.98 13.47 14.34
N GLY A 55 -7.44 13.09 15.51
CA GLY A 55 -7.85 13.67 16.78
C GLY A 55 -7.58 15.18 16.86
N LEU A 56 -6.43 15.63 16.37
CA LEU A 56 -6.09 17.06 16.31
C LEU A 56 -7.06 17.81 15.39
N LEU A 57 -7.23 17.38 14.14
CA LEU A 57 -8.09 18.07 13.17
C LEU A 57 -9.56 18.04 13.58
N GLY A 58 -10.03 16.93 14.17
CA GLY A 58 -11.36 16.84 14.76
C GLY A 58 -11.53 17.81 15.92
N GLY A 59 -10.56 17.86 16.84
CA GLY A 59 -10.59 18.79 17.97
C GLY A 59 -10.55 20.28 17.57
N MET A 60 -9.99 20.61 16.41
CA MET A 60 -9.98 21.99 15.89
C MET A 60 -11.35 22.46 15.38
N GLY A 61 -12.27 21.54 15.05
CA GLY A 61 -13.61 21.89 14.56
C GLY A 61 -13.64 22.61 13.21
N ILE A 62 -12.55 22.56 12.44
CA ILE A 62 -12.45 23.20 11.10
C ILE A 62 -13.15 22.35 10.03
N PHE A 63 -13.05 21.03 10.16
CA PHE A 63 -13.65 20.08 9.24
C PHE A 63 -14.85 19.41 9.89
N ASP A 64 -15.84 19.08 9.06
CA ASP A 64 -16.94 18.21 9.43
C ASP A 64 -16.39 16.81 9.79
N PRO A 65 -16.88 16.17 10.87
CA PRO A 65 -16.42 14.83 11.27
C PRO A 65 -16.56 13.78 10.15
N LEU A 66 -17.59 13.88 9.32
CA LEU A 66 -17.84 12.98 8.19
C LEU A 66 -16.88 13.27 7.03
N ALA A 67 -16.47 14.54 6.83
CA ALA A 67 -15.42 14.88 5.88
C ALA A 67 -14.05 14.33 6.31
N LEU A 68 -13.74 14.43 7.62
CA LEU A 68 -12.55 13.78 8.18
C LEU A 68 -12.63 12.27 8.05
N ALA A 69 -13.78 11.66 8.29
CA ALA A 69 -14.00 10.23 8.10
C ALA A 69 -13.71 9.78 6.66
N LEU A 70 -14.20 10.53 5.65
CA LEU A 70 -13.88 10.28 4.25
C LEU A 70 -12.37 10.45 3.97
N GLY A 71 -11.72 11.42 4.60
CA GLY A 71 -10.26 11.60 4.51
C GLY A 71 -9.46 10.42 5.07
N LEU A 72 -9.99 9.71 6.07
CA LEU A 72 -9.33 8.53 6.67
C LEU A 72 -9.24 7.32 5.73
N GLY A 73 -9.92 7.35 4.59
CA GLY A 73 -9.82 6.35 3.52
C GLY A 73 -8.50 6.39 2.74
N LEU A 74 -7.37 6.49 3.44
CA LEU A 74 -6.00 6.63 2.89
C LEU A 74 -5.49 5.38 2.15
N GLY A 75 -6.30 4.31 2.06
CA GLY A 75 -5.93 3.02 1.49
C GLY A 75 -5.36 2.03 2.53
N SER A 76 -5.13 2.46 3.77
CA SER A 76 -4.61 1.62 4.86
C SER A 76 -5.67 1.33 5.92
N GLY A 77 -6.05 0.06 6.07
CA GLY A 77 -7.03 -0.37 7.08
C GLY A 77 -6.59 -0.05 8.51
N SER A 78 -5.31 -0.23 8.86
CA SER A 78 -4.81 0.07 10.20
C SER A 78 -4.80 1.58 10.50
N MET A 79 -4.41 2.41 9.53
CA MET A 79 -4.47 3.87 9.68
C MET A 79 -5.90 4.37 9.76
N MET A 80 -6.78 3.84 8.91
CA MET A 80 -8.20 4.14 8.91
C MET A 80 -8.80 3.83 10.27
N LEU A 81 -8.62 2.60 10.78
CA LEU A 81 -9.13 2.20 12.10
C LEU A 81 -8.54 3.07 13.23
N GLY A 82 -7.26 3.42 13.16
CA GLY A 82 -6.62 4.32 14.13
C GLY A 82 -7.26 5.71 14.15
N GLY A 83 -7.50 6.29 12.96
CA GLY A 83 -8.18 7.59 12.84
C GLY A 83 -9.65 7.53 13.23
N VAL A 84 -10.37 6.48 12.82
CA VAL A 84 -11.79 6.26 13.16
C VAL A 84 -11.93 6.14 14.67
N ALA A 85 -11.05 5.41 15.34
CA ALA A 85 -11.04 5.31 16.79
C ALA A 85 -10.88 6.69 17.46
N ALA A 86 -9.94 7.51 16.98
CA ALA A 86 -9.75 8.87 17.51
C ALA A 86 -10.98 9.76 17.30
N LEU A 87 -11.57 9.77 16.09
CA LEU A 87 -12.76 10.57 15.79
C LEU A 87 -14.00 10.08 16.53
N SER A 88 -14.16 8.76 16.71
CA SER A 88 -15.31 8.17 17.41
C SER A 88 -15.33 8.53 18.90
N ILE A 89 -14.16 8.75 19.49
CA ILE A 89 -14.04 9.27 20.87
C ILE A 89 -14.51 10.73 20.95
N LEU A 90 -14.17 11.54 19.94
CA LEU A 90 -14.57 12.96 19.88
C LEU A 90 -16.05 13.14 19.51
N TYR A 91 -16.58 12.29 18.64
CA TYR A 91 -17.94 12.36 18.09
C TYR A 91 -18.70 11.04 18.27
N PRO A 92 -19.02 10.65 19.52
CA PRO A 92 -19.61 9.34 19.80
C PRO A 92 -20.97 9.12 19.12
N GLY A 93 -21.75 10.20 18.92
CA GLY A 93 -23.05 10.13 18.23
C GLY A 93 -22.96 9.79 16.74
N GLN A 94 -21.81 10.01 16.10
CA GLN A 94 -21.58 9.76 14.66
C GLN A 94 -20.62 8.58 14.42
N ALA A 95 -20.19 7.88 15.47
CA ALA A 95 -19.19 6.81 15.36
C ALA A 95 -19.54 5.72 14.32
N PRO A 96 -20.80 5.22 14.21
CA PRO A 96 -21.15 4.25 13.18
C PRO A 96 -20.98 4.81 11.76
N GLU A 97 -21.35 6.08 11.56
CA GLU A 97 -21.31 6.76 10.27
C GLU A 97 -19.88 7.09 9.85
N ILE A 98 -19.04 7.54 10.81
CA ILE A 98 -17.60 7.73 10.63
C ILE A 98 -16.93 6.43 10.17
N MET A 99 -17.20 5.31 10.84
CA MET A 99 -16.65 4.01 10.45
C MET A 99 -17.12 3.60 9.04
N ALA A 100 -18.41 3.77 8.74
CA ALA A 100 -18.96 3.41 7.44
C ALA A 100 -18.34 4.25 6.30
N LEU A 101 -18.28 5.57 6.45
CA LEU A 101 -17.70 6.47 5.44
C LEU A 101 -16.20 6.23 5.26
N ALA A 102 -15.46 6.04 6.35
CA ALA A 102 -14.05 5.73 6.28
C ALA A 102 -13.79 4.40 5.57
N ALA A 103 -14.56 3.36 5.87
CA ALA A 103 -14.47 2.06 5.22
C ALA A 103 -14.80 2.13 3.72
N LEU A 104 -15.86 2.86 3.35
CA LEU A 104 -16.24 3.10 1.96
C LEU A 104 -15.13 3.86 1.20
N SER A 105 -14.63 4.95 1.77
CA SER A 105 -13.55 5.73 1.19
C SER A 105 -12.27 4.88 1.03
N ASN A 106 -11.93 4.07 2.03
CA ASN A 106 -10.79 3.18 1.96
C ASN A 106 -10.92 2.11 0.87
N LEU A 107 -12.13 1.58 0.65
CA LEU A 107 -12.42 0.66 -0.45
C LEU A 107 -12.20 1.33 -1.80
N VAL A 108 -12.77 2.54 -1.99
CA VAL A 108 -12.62 3.32 -3.23
C VAL A 108 -11.17 3.67 -3.50
N THR A 109 -10.41 4.09 -2.49
CA THR A 109 -8.98 4.40 -2.62
C THR A 109 -8.15 3.17 -2.99
N ASN A 110 -8.44 2.00 -2.42
CA ASN A 110 -7.74 0.77 -2.80
C ASN A 110 -8.07 0.32 -4.23
N LEU A 111 -9.31 0.55 -4.68
CA LEU A 111 -9.73 0.22 -6.02
C LEU A 111 -9.22 1.24 -7.04
N VAL A 112 -9.74 2.47 -7.00
CA VAL A 112 -9.47 3.53 -7.98
C VAL A 112 -8.09 4.14 -7.77
N GLY A 113 -7.72 4.38 -6.51
CA GLY A 113 -6.45 5.01 -6.17
C GLY A 113 -5.26 4.21 -6.69
N PHE A 114 -5.31 2.87 -6.64
CA PHE A 114 -4.25 2.03 -7.20
C PHE A 114 -3.99 2.29 -8.69
N TYR A 115 -5.04 2.34 -9.53
CA TYR A 115 -4.91 2.65 -10.94
C TYR A 115 -4.41 4.08 -11.17
N ALA A 116 -4.96 5.05 -10.42
CA ALA A 116 -4.49 6.43 -10.48
C ALA A 116 -3.00 6.52 -10.09
N GLY A 117 -2.55 5.78 -9.08
CA GLY A 117 -1.16 5.74 -8.69
C GLY A 117 -0.27 5.12 -9.77
N ALA A 118 -0.64 3.94 -10.28
CA ALA A 118 0.09 3.21 -11.32
C ALA A 118 0.23 3.98 -12.64
N PHE A 119 -0.86 4.58 -13.12
CA PHE A 119 -0.94 5.15 -14.46
C PHE A 119 -0.84 6.67 -14.51
N LEU A 120 -1.09 7.39 -13.41
CA LEU A 120 -1.00 8.85 -13.36
C LEU A 120 0.09 9.34 -12.40
N SER A 121 0.04 8.94 -11.13
CA SER A 121 0.99 9.44 -10.12
C SER A 121 2.43 9.02 -10.41
N LEU A 122 2.67 7.75 -10.75
CA LEU A 122 4.03 7.26 -11.05
C LEU A 122 4.70 8.02 -12.21
N PRO A 123 4.09 8.13 -13.41
CA PRO A 123 4.72 8.89 -14.49
C PRO A 123 4.87 10.37 -14.14
N MET A 124 3.94 10.96 -13.39
CA MET A 124 4.07 12.33 -12.89
C MET A 124 5.26 12.48 -11.94
N SER A 125 5.42 11.59 -10.95
CA SER A 125 6.55 11.59 -10.01
C SER A 125 7.89 11.41 -10.72
N LEU A 126 7.95 10.56 -11.75
CA LEU A 126 9.14 10.41 -12.60
C LEU A 126 9.49 11.71 -13.34
N ARG A 127 8.49 12.37 -13.95
CA ARG A 127 8.68 13.64 -14.67
C ARG A 127 9.08 14.76 -13.71
N LEU A 128 8.41 14.85 -12.57
CA LEU A 128 8.66 15.85 -11.54
C LEU A 128 10.06 15.67 -10.94
N TYR A 129 10.47 14.43 -10.66
CA TYR A 129 11.83 14.13 -10.23
C TYR A 129 12.87 14.59 -11.26
N LYS A 130 12.65 14.29 -12.54
CA LYS A 130 13.55 14.72 -13.64
C LYS A 130 13.61 16.23 -13.80
N PHE A 131 12.49 16.92 -13.59
CA PHE A 131 12.42 18.37 -13.59
C PHE A 131 13.26 18.96 -12.45
N TRP A 132 13.03 18.51 -11.21
CA TRP A 132 13.77 18.98 -10.05
C TRP A 132 15.25 18.61 -10.08
N SER A 133 15.61 17.42 -10.58
CA SER A 133 17.01 17.01 -10.71
C SER A 133 17.77 17.89 -11.70
N ARG A 134 17.12 18.31 -12.80
CA ARG A 134 17.68 19.29 -13.74
C ARG A 134 17.79 20.68 -13.12
N LEU A 135 16.73 21.16 -12.48
CA LEU A 135 16.69 22.49 -11.89
C LEU A 135 17.76 22.66 -10.79
N PHE A 136 17.89 21.66 -9.93
CA PHE A 136 18.88 21.68 -8.84
C PHE A 136 20.24 21.09 -9.21
N ARG A 137 20.43 20.70 -10.48
CA ARG A 137 21.63 20.02 -10.99
C ARG A 137 22.09 18.90 -10.06
N ARG A 138 21.23 17.90 -9.86
CA ARG A 138 21.52 16.73 -9.04
C ARG A 138 21.45 15.45 -9.86
N ASP A 139 22.32 14.50 -9.53
CA ASP A 139 22.31 13.15 -10.12
C ASP A 139 21.19 12.28 -9.53
N ASP A 140 21.08 11.05 -10.04
CA ASP A 140 20.10 10.05 -9.61
C ASP A 140 20.28 9.58 -8.16
N GLU A 141 21.43 9.87 -7.54
CA GLU A 141 21.69 9.62 -6.12
C GLU A 141 21.46 10.86 -5.24
N GLY A 142 21.21 12.02 -5.86
CA GLY A 142 21.00 13.31 -5.21
C GLY A 142 22.28 14.09 -4.91
N LYS A 143 23.43 13.73 -5.51
CA LYS A 143 24.70 14.47 -5.46
C LYS A 143 24.62 15.66 -6.40
N ARG A 144 25.25 16.78 -6.04
CA ARG A 144 25.29 17.98 -6.90
C ARG A 144 26.22 17.72 -8.09
N LEU A 145 25.79 18.17 -9.25
CA LEU A 145 26.54 18.15 -10.49
C LEU A 145 27.21 19.51 -10.70
N ASP A 146 28.42 19.50 -11.24
CA ASP A 146 29.17 20.68 -11.64
C ASP A 146 28.57 21.28 -12.93
N ARG A 147 29.20 22.34 -13.45
CA ARG A 147 28.76 23.01 -14.68
C ARG A 147 28.84 22.12 -15.93
N ASN A 148 29.63 21.04 -15.85
CA ASN A 148 29.91 20.10 -16.94
C ASN A 148 29.11 18.79 -16.80
N GLY A 149 28.29 18.65 -15.75
CA GLY A 149 27.47 17.47 -15.51
C GLY A 149 28.17 16.35 -14.74
N ASN A 150 29.37 16.59 -14.19
CA ASN A 150 30.08 15.63 -13.35
C ASN A 150 29.70 15.81 -11.87
N PRO A 151 29.68 14.76 -11.04
CA PRO A 151 29.45 14.91 -9.61
C PRO A 151 30.51 15.83 -9.01
N VAL A 152 30.09 16.93 -8.38
CA VAL A 152 31.01 17.80 -7.63
C VAL A 152 31.62 16.94 -6.52
N ALA A 153 32.93 16.75 -6.55
CA ALA A 153 33.65 16.01 -5.51
C ALA A 153 33.32 16.65 -4.16
N ALA A 154 32.48 15.98 -3.37
CA ALA A 154 32.21 16.41 -2.01
C ALA A 154 33.53 16.34 -1.25
N LYS A 155 33.93 17.44 -0.60
CA LYS A 155 35.02 17.50 0.39
C LYS A 155 35.04 16.18 1.15
N LEU A 156 36.15 15.42 1.04
CA LEU A 156 36.40 14.13 1.67
C LEU A 156 35.79 14.09 3.07
N ARG A 157 34.55 13.63 3.17
CA ARG A 157 34.02 13.12 4.43
C ARG A 157 34.81 11.83 4.65
N ARG A 158 35.44 11.74 5.82
CA ARG A 158 36.17 10.57 6.33
C ARG A 158 35.53 9.29 5.80
N PRO A 159 36.33 8.29 5.37
CA PRO A 159 35.82 7.09 4.74
C PRO A 159 34.63 6.61 5.54
N GLN A 160 33.44 6.73 4.95
CA GLN A 160 32.23 6.27 5.58
C GLN A 160 32.48 4.79 5.82
N ASP A 161 32.51 4.45 7.09
CA ASP A 161 32.71 3.11 7.59
C ASP A 161 31.86 2.15 6.75
N ARG A 162 32.54 1.30 5.97
CA ARG A 162 31.93 0.26 5.14
C ARG A 162 31.16 -0.76 5.99
N SER A 163 31.11 -0.57 7.32
CA SER A 163 30.36 -1.35 8.30
C SER A 163 28.89 -0.95 8.46
N LYS A 164 28.41 0.17 7.88
CA LYS A 164 26.95 0.45 7.85
C LYS A 164 26.30 -0.36 6.74
N VAL A 165 25.84 -1.55 7.12
CA VAL A 165 24.99 -2.44 6.32
C VAL A 165 24.04 -1.60 5.48
N ASP A 166 24.33 -1.62 4.18
CA ASP A 166 23.61 -0.93 3.15
C ASP A 166 22.27 -1.66 2.95
N VAL A 167 21.21 -0.90 2.65
CA VAL A 167 19.91 -1.44 2.20
C VAL A 167 20.08 -2.37 0.97
N SER A 168 21.30 -2.48 0.42
CA SER A 168 21.85 -3.55 -0.43
C SER A 168 21.53 -5.00 -0.04
N ALA A 169 21.19 -5.30 1.21
CA ALA A 169 20.86 -6.65 1.65
C ALA A 169 19.35 -6.86 1.85
N VAL A 170 18.50 -6.15 1.08
CA VAL A 170 17.15 -6.70 0.85
C VAL A 170 17.37 -8.07 0.24
N LEU A 171 16.98 -9.07 1.03
CA LEU A 171 17.06 -10.50 0.80
C LEU A 171 17.17 -10.80 -0.69
N GLN A 172 18.30 -11.37 -1.07
CA GLN A 172 18.37 -12.16 -2.28
C GLN A 172 17.34 -13.28 -2.06
N ASP A 173 16.08 -13.04 -2.43
CA ASP A 173 15.10 -14.11 -2.52
C ASP A 173 15.78 -15.16 -3.39
N PRO A 174 15.95 -16.40 -2.90
CA PRO A 174 16.48 -17.45 -3.75
C PRO A 174 15.64 -17.41 -5.02
N GLU A 175 16.28 -17.50 -6.21
CA GLU A 175 15.54 -17.61 -7.46
C GLU A 175 14.53 -18.74 -7.27
N VAL A 176 13.26 -18.39 -7.05
CA VAL A 176 12.21 -19.38 -6.90
C VAL A 176 12.09 -19.97 -8.28
N ARG A 177 12.75 -21.11 -8.49
CA ARG A 177 12.59 -21.91 -9.70
C ARG A 177 11.12 -22.33 -9.70
N THR A 178 10.29 -21.53 -10.37
CA THR A 178 8.85 -21.73 -10.45
C THR A 178 8.57 -22.92 -11.35
N LYS A 179 8.76 -24.13 -10.83
CA LYS A 179 8.16 -25.31 -11.43
C LYS A 179 6.63 -25.15 -11.34
N PRO A 180 5.86 -25.62 -12.33
CA PRO A 180 4.39 -25.54 -12.30
C PRO A 180 3.79 -26.16 -11.03
N SER A 181 4.42 -27.19 -10.46
CA SER A 181 4.01 -27.81 -9.20
C SER A 181 4.14 -26.89 -7.98
N THR A 182 5.16 -26.03 -7.94
CA THR A 182 5.35 -25.05 -6.85
C THR A 182 4.24 -24.02 -6.82
N TRP A 183 3.71 -23.64 -8.00
CA TRP A 183 2.57 -22.73 -8.11
C TRP A 183 1.29 -23.35 -7.54
N ILE A 184 0.99 -24.59 -7.90
CA ILE A 184 -0.21 -25.30 -7.41
C ILE A 184 -0.15 -25.46 -5.89
N ILE A 185 1.02 -25.84 -5.35
CA ILE A 185 1.21 -26.00 -3.91
C ILE A 185 1.07 -24.65 -3.19
N ALA A 186 1.68 -23.57 -3.71
CA ALA A 186 1.60 -22.25 -3.08
C ALA A 186 0.16 -21.69 -3.08
N PHE A 187 -0.57 -21.84 -4.20
CA PHE A 187 -1.98 -21.44 -4.27
C PHE A 187 -2.86 -22.30 -3.38
N GLY A 188 -2.68 -23.61 -3.40
CA GLY A 188 -3.42 -24.54 -2.53
C GLY A 188 -3.19 -24.23 -1.04
N ALA A 189 -1.95 -24.00 -0.65
CA ALA A 189 -1.61 -23.61 0.73
C ALA A 189 -2.21 -22.25 1.11
N SER A 190 -2.22 -21.27 0.20
CA SER A 190 -2.82 -19.95 0.45
C SER A 190 -4.34 -20.02 0.60
N ILE A 191 -5.03 -20.80 -0.25
CA ILE A 191 -6.48 -21.04 -0.15
C ILE A 191 -6.80 -21.78 1.15
N ALA A 192 -6.06 -22.84 1.46
CA ALA A 192 -6.27 -23.60 2.70
C ALA A 192 -6.06 -22.74 3.94
N ALA A 193 -4.99 -21.94 3.98
CA ALA A 193 -4.74 -20.98 5.05
C ALA A 193 -5.88 -19.95 5.15
N GLY A 194 -6.34 -19.41 4.02
CA GLY A 194 -7.46 -18.46 3.99
C GLY A 194 -8.76 -19.03 4.55
N VAL A 195 -9.10 -20.28 4.20
CA VAL A 195 -10.28 -20.98 4.73
C VAL A 195 -10.15 -21.19 6.24
N VAL A 196 -9.01 -21.71 6.70
CA VAL A 196 -8.77 -21.99 8.12
C VAL A 196 -8.79 -20.71 8.95
N LEU A 197 -8.12 -19.66 8.49
CA LEU A 197 -8.05 -18.40 9.24
C LEU A 197 -9.40 -17.67 9.24
N ASN A 198 -10.15 -17.70 8.14
CA ASN A 198 -11.51 -17.18 8.12
C ASN A 198 -12.41 -17.95 9.09
N ALA A 199 -12.39 -19.27 9.04
CA ALA A 199 -13.13 -20.14 9.95
C ALA A 199 -12.85 -19.86 11.43
N LEU A 200 -11.57 -19.70 11.77
CA LEU A 200 -11.14 -19.39 13.14
C LEU A 200 -11.52 -17.96 13.56
N GLY A 201 -11.45 -17.00 12.64
CA GLY A 201 -11.76 -15.59 12.90
C GLY A 201 -13.25 -15.33 13.07
N THR A 202 -14.07 -15.84 12.14
CA THR A 202 -15.54 -15.64 12.15
C THR A 202 -16.26 -16.61 13.09
N LYS A 203 -15.57 -17.65 13.58
CA LYS A 203 -16.14 -18.76 14.39
C LYS A 203 -17.32 -19.46 13.71
N SER A 204 -17.41 -19.35 12.38
CA SER A 204 -18.44 -19.93 11.54
C SER A 204 -17.76 -20.61 10.36
N THR A 205 -18.12 -21.86 10.08
CA THR A 205 -17.65 -22.59 8.91
C THR A 205 -18.84 -22.99 8.05
N SER A 206 -19.26 -22.08 7.18
CA SER A 206 -20.20 -22.43 6.11
C SER A 206 -19.45 -23.00 4.91
N ILE A 207 -20.09 -23.94 4.21
CA ILE A 207 -19.62 -24.42 2.89
C ILE A 207 -19.48 -23.24 1.92
N ASN A 208 -20.35 -22.23 2.05
CA ASN A 208 -20.30 -21.02 1.21
C ASN A 208 -18.99 -20.25 1.41
N ASP A 209 -18.44 -20.21 2.62
CA ASP A 209 -17.20 -19.50 2.93
C ASP A 209 -16.01 -20.18 2.26
N VAL A 210 -16.00 -21.53 2.26
CA VAL A 210 -14.99 -22.33 1.56
C VAL A 210 -15.07 -22.06 0.05
N ILE A 211 -16.28 -22.08 -0.52
CA ILE A 211 -16.49 -21.78 -1.94
C ILE A 211 -16.03 -20.36 -2.26
N GLY A 212 -16.34 -19.38 -1.40
CA GLY A 212 -15.92 -18.00 -1.56
C GLY A 212 -14.40 -17.85 -1.61
N VAL A 213 -13.66 -18.46 -0.68
CA VAL A 213 -12.18 -18.41 -0.67
C VAL A 213 -11.60 -19.11 -1.91
N VAL A 214 -12.19 -20.22 -2.36
CA VAL A 214 -11.79 -20.89 -3.59
C VAL A 214 -12.00 -20.00 -4.82
N ILE A 215 -13.14 -19.32 -4.93
CA ILE A 215 -13.42 -18.36 -6.00
C ILE A 215 -12.36 -17.25 -6.02
N LEU A 216 -12.03 -16.67 -4.86
CA LEU A 216 -10.99 -15.65 -4.75
C LEU A 216 -9.61 -16.18 -5.19
N GLY A 217 -9.27 -17.41 -4.79
CA GLY A 217 -8.04 -18.09 -5.22
C GLY A 217 -7.98 -18.31 -6.73
N LEU A 218 -9.08 -18.74 -7.35
CA LEU A 218 -9.18 -18.95 -8.79
C LEU A 218 -9.10 -17.64 -9.58
N LEU A 219 -9.77 -16.59 -9.13
CA LEU A 219 -9.67 -15.25 -9.72
C LEU A 219 -8.22 -14.73 -9.68
N THR A 220 -7.55 -14.95 -8.55
CA THR A 220 -6.14 -14.60 -8.39
C THR A 220 -5.25 -15.40 -9.36
N ALA A 221 -5.45 -16.72 -9.45
CA ALA A 221 -4.70 -17.57 -10.39
C ALA A 221 -4.91 -17.14 -11.85
N LEU A 222 -6.16 -16.83 -12.24
CA LEU A 222 -6.50 -16.31 -13.56
C LEU A 222 -5.79 -14.98 -13.84
N ALA A 223 -5.75 -14.06 -12.86
CA ALA A 223 -5.03 -12.80 -13.00
C ALA A 223 -3.54 -12.98 -13.31
N PHE A 224 -2.89 -13.95 -12.66
CA PHE A 224 -1.49 -14.26 -12.94
C PHE A 224 -1.28 -14.90 -14.31
N VAL A 225 -2.22 -15.72 -14.77
CA VAL A 225 -2.20 -16.28 -16.13
C VAL A 225 -2.34 -15.17 -17.16
N LEU A 226 -3.30 -14.24 -17.00
CA LEU A 226 -3.48 -13.09 -17.88
C LEU A 226 -2.26 -12.15 -17.88
N ALA A 227 -1.63 -11.95 -16.72
CA ALA A 227 -0.42 -11.15 -16.61
C ALA A 227 0.75 -11.73 -17.44
N LYS A 228 0.78 -13.04 -17.71
CA LYS A 228 1.78 -13.64 -18.62
C LYS A 228 1.51 -13.30 -20.08
N TYR A 229 0.24 -13.18 -20.48
CA TYR A 229 -0.14 -12.83 -21.85
C TYR A 229 0.03 -11.34 -22.14
N VAL A 230 -0.14 -10.48 -21.13
CA VAL A 230 0.05 -9.03 -21.25
C VAL A 230 1.12 -8.57 -20.25
N PRO A 231 2.42 -8.79 -20.55
CA PRO A 231 3.52 -8.48 -19.62
C PRO A 231 3.69 -6.99 -19.34
N ALA A 232 3.08 -6.12 -20.15
CA ALA A 232 3.04 -4.67 -19.91
C ALA A 232 2.20 -4.29 -18.68
N VAL A 233 1.28 -5.15 -18.25
CA VAL A 233 0.35 -4.90 -17.14
C VAL A 233 0.69 -5.82 -15.97
N PRO A 234 1.17 -5.26 -14.84
CA PRO A 234 1.53 -6.04 -13.65
C PRO A 234 0.37 -6.86 -13.09
N SER A 235 0.67 -7.98 -12.43
CA SER A 235 -0.38 -8.92 -11.98
C SER A 235 -1.30 -8.31 -10.93
N SER A 236 -0.83 -7.37 -10.10
CA SER A 236 -1.66 -6.65 -9.14
C SER A 236 -2.79 -5.85 -9.80
N VAL A 237 -2.55 -5.33 -11.01
CA VAL A 237 -3.57 -4.62 -11.81
C VAL A 237 -4.65 -5.58 -12.29
N TRP A 238 -4.27 -6.79 -12.71
CA TRP A 238 -5.20 -7.83 -13.15
C TRP A 238 -6.03 -8.39 -12.00
N VAL A 239 -5.43 -8.61 -10.82
CA VAL A 239 -6.15 -9.14 -9.64
C VAL A 239 -7.26 -8.17 -9.24
N LEU A 240 -6.94 -6.87 -9.10
CA LEU A 240 -7.93 -5.85 -8.75
C LEU A 240 -9.01 -5.70 -9.84
N ALA A 241 -8.62 -5.75 -11.12
CA ALA A 241 -9.56 -5.59 -12.23
C ALA A 241 -10.56 -6.74 -12.28
N LEU A 242 -10.06 -7.98 -12.21
CA LEU A 242 -10.90 -9.17 -12.26
C LEU A 242 -11.79 -9.29 -11.02
N ALA A 243 -11.28 -8.98 -9.83
CA ALA A 243 -12.10 -8.98 -8.61
C ALA A 243 -13.25 -7.98 -8.73
N THR A 244 -12.97 -6.77 -9.24
CA THR A 244 -13.97 -5.72 -9.42
C THR A 244 -14.99 -6.06 -10.48
N LEU A 245 -14.54 -6.62 -11.61
CA LEU A 245 -15.44 -7.08 -12.67
C LEU A 245 -16.33 -8.21 -12.14
N ALA A 246 -15.76 -9.20 -11.46
CA ALA A 246 -16.50 -10.33 -10.93
C ALA A 246 -17.61 -9.93 -9.94
N THR A 247 -17.40 -8.87 -9.17
CA THR A 247 -18.38 -8.33 -8.20
C THR A 247 -19.22 -7.17 -8.76
N ALA A 248 -18.99 -6.76 -10.01
CA ALA A 248 -19.71 -5.64 -10.60
C ALA A 248 -21.21 -5.98 -10.75
N PRO A 249 -22.14 -5.13 -10.24
CA PRO A 249 -23.58 -5.40 -10.28
C PRO A 249 -24.15 -5.61 -11.70
N ILE A 250 -23.44 -5.14 -12.72
CA ILE A 250 -23.83 -5.22 -14.12
C ILE A 250 -23.70 -6.66 -14.66
N LEU A 251 -22.87 -7.50 -14.05
CA LEU A 251 -22.66 -8.87 -14.51
C LEU A 251 -23.68 -9.84 -13.92
N PRO A 252 -24.25 -10.75 -14.73
CA PRO A 252 -25.35 -11.64 -14.30
C PRO A 252 -24.95 -12.65 -13.23
N PHE A 253 -23.66 -12.93 -13.07
CA PHE A 253 -23.10 -13.84 -12.07
C PHE A 253 -22.66 -13.15 -10.78
N SER A 254 -22.72 -11.82 -10.70
CA SER A 254 -22.27 -11.05 -9.52
C SER A 254 -23.02 -11.45 -8.26
N GLY A 255 -24.35 -11.65 -8.34
CA GLY A 255 -25.17 -12.07 -7.20
C GLY A 255 -24.75 -13.42 -6.60
N LEU A 256 -24.37 -14.38 -7.45
CA LEU A 256 -23.84 -15.67 -6.99
C LEU A 256 -22.49 -15.49 -6.27
N ILE A 257 -21.57 -14.73 -6.87
CA ILE A 257 -20.25 -14.49 -6.27
C ILE A 257 -20.40 -13.78 -4.93
N VAL A 258 -21.20 -12.73 -4.85
CA VAL A 258 -21.47 -11.99 -3.61
C VAL A 258 -22.09 -12.91 -2.55
N SER A 259 -23.01 -13.80 -2.92
CA SER A 259 -23.61 -14.76 -1.99
C SER A 259 -22.60 -15.73 -1.37
N PHE A 260 -21.51 -16.05 -2.06
CA PHE A 260 -20.44 -16.90 -1.52
C PHE A 260 -19.36 -16.10 -0.78
N THR A 261 -19.24 -14.79 -1.02
CA THR A 261 -18.19 -13.96 -0.42
C THR A 261 -18.65 -13.04 0.71
N HIS A 262 -19.95 -12.83 0.91
CA HIS A 262 -20.47 -11.84 1.87
C HIS A 262 -20.08 -12.10 3.34
N ASN A 263 -19.85 -13.36 3.73
CA ASN A 263 -19.44 -13.73 5.08
C ASN A 263 -17.92 -13.76 5.27
N LEU A 264 -17.16 -13.52 4.21
CA LEU A 264 -15.71 -13.49 4.30
C LEU A 264 -15.27 -12.16 4.89
N ASP A 265 -14.45 -12.22 5.93
CA ASP A 265 -13.72 -11.05 6.38
C ASP A 265 -12.39 -10.97 5.61
N PRO A 266 -12.15 -9.93 4.79
CA PRO A 266 -10.90 -9.76 4.07
C PRO A 266 -9.66 -9.78 4.97
N LEU A 267 -9.80 -9.33 6.23
CA LEU A 267 -8.72 -9.34 7.21
C LEU A 267 -8.31 -10.77 7.57
N TYR A 268 -9.27 -11.67 7.81
CA TYR A 268 -8.98 -13.05 8.20
C TYR A 268 -8.51 -13.91 7.03
N VAL A 269 -9.11 -13.75 5.84
CA VAL A 269 -8.68 -14.48 4.64
C VAL A 269 -7.24 -14.13 4.26
N GLY A 270 -6.85 -12.86 4.38
CA GLY A 270 -5.49 -12.38 4.09
C GLY A 270 -4.49 -12.51 5.25
N LEU A 271 -4.95 -12.85 6.46
CA LEU A 271 -4.15 -12.78 7.70
C LEU A 271 -2.86 -13.59 7.60
N GLY A 272 -2.89 -14.78 7.00
CA GLY A 272 -1.72 -15.65 6.88
C GLY A 272 -0.62 -15.02 6.03
N SER A 273 -1.00 -14.42 4.90
CA SER A 273 -0.06 -13.73 4.01
C SER A 273 0.51 -12.47 4.65
N ILE A 274 -0.32 -11.69 5.35
CA ILE A 274 0.12 -10.48 6.07
C ILE A 274 1.02 -10.85 7.26
N ALA A 275 0.72 -11.93 7.97
CA ALA A 275 1.56 -12.43 9.06
C ALA A 275 2.92 -12.90 8.56
N LEU A 276 2.98 -13.63 7.43
CA LEU A 276 4.26 -14.01 6.80
C LEU A 276 5.07 -12.80 6.35
N LEU A 277 4.41 -11.81 5.75
CA LEU A 277 5.03 -10.52 5.40
C LEU A 277 5.57 -9.80 6.65
N GLY A 278 4.78 -9.74 7.72
CA GLY A 278 5.19 -9.13 9.00
C GLY A 278 6.34 -9.85 9.68
N MET A 279 6.36 -11.20 9.65
CA MET A 279 7.48 -12.00 10.17
C MET A 279 8.76 -11.79 9.36
N ASN A 280 8.67 -11.70 8.03
CA ASN A 280 9.80 -11.37 7.17
C ASN A 280 10.32 -9.94 7.45
N VAL A 281 9.42 -8.98 7.65
CA VAL A 281 9.77 -7.62 8.07
C VAL A 281 10.47 -7.61 9.43
N GLY A 282 9.99 -8.41 10.40
CA GLY A 282 10.60 -8.53 11.72
C GLY A 282 12.02 -9.11 11.67
N ARG A 283 12.26 -10.07 10.75
CA ARG A 283 13.60 -10.58 10.43
C ARG A 283 14.51 -9.50 9.85
N ASP A 284 13.94 -8.54 9.15
CA ASP A 284 14.63 -7.40 8.55
C ASP A 284 14.63 -6.14 9.44
N ILE A 285 14.64 -6.29 10.78
CA ILE A 285 14.85 -5.18 11.73
C ILE A 285 16.10 -4.34 11.40
N ASN A 286 17.10 -4.95 10.77
CA ASN A 286 18.27 -4.23 10.30
C ASN A 286 17.94 -3.30 9.12
N ALA A 287 17.00 -3.66 8.25
CA ALA A 287 16.46 -2.76 7.22
C ALA A 287 15.73 -1.57 7.85
N LEU A 288 14.94 -1.79 8.92
CA LEU A 288 14.32 -0.71 9.70
C LEU A 288 15.37 0.27 10.25
N LYS A 289 16.50 -0.22 10.78
CA LYS A 289 17.61 0.60 11.30
C LYS A 289 18.34 1.40 10.21
N THR A 290 18.20 1.00 8.95
CA THR A 290 18.81 1.69 7.80
C THR A 290 17.87 2.71 7.14
N LEU A 291 16.61 2.80 7.61
CA LEU A 291 15.69 3.83 7.17
C LEU A 291 16.28 5.21 7.41
N ASN A 292 16.43 5.96 6.34
CA ASN A 292 16.91 7.33 6.40
C ASN A 292 15.83 8.18 7.11
N TRP A 293 16.20 8.98 8.12
CA TRP A 293 15.29 9.92 8.78
C TRP A 293 14.52 10.81 7.79
N ARG A 294 15.13 11.10 6.64
CA ARG A 294 14.47 11.83 5.54
C ARG A 294 13.26 11.09 4.98
N THR A 295 13.31 9.76 4.91
CA THR A 295 12.18 8.93 4.47
C THR A 295 11.04 8.98 5.47
N VAL A 296 11.34 9.00 6.77
CA VAL A 296 10.32 9.18 7.82
C VAL A 296 9.60 10.51 7.63
N ILE A 297 10.34 11.61 7.47
CA ILE A 297 9.73 12.93 7.23
C ILE A 297 8.89 12.95 5.96
N VAL A 298 9.40 12.40 4.85
CA VAL A 298 8.64 12.33 3.61
C VAL A 298 7.36 11.52 3.79
N ALA A 299 7.42 10.35 4.45
CA ALA A 299 6.25 9.54 4.73
C ALA A 299 5.21 10.31 5.56
N THR A 300 5.64 10.96 6.64
CA THR A 300 4.77 11.78 7.51
C THR A 300 4.11 12.93 6.74
N ILE A 301 4.86 13.63 5.90
CA ILE A 301 4.32 14.70 5.04
C ILE A 301 3.33 14.11 4.04
N THR A 302 3.64 12.99 3.39
CA THR A 302 2.76 12.33 2.43
C THR A 302 1.45 11.91 3.08
N PHE A 303 1.51 11.28 4.27
CA PHE A 303 0.32 10.87 5.02
C PHE A 303 -0.53 12.07 5.43
N SER A 304 0.10 13.13 5.94
CA SER A 304 -0.60 14.35 6.35
C SER A 304 -1.25 15.05 5.17
N ALA A 305 -0.49 15.27 4.09
CA ALA A 305 -0.98 15.95 2.90
C ALA A 305 -2.13 15.18 2.24
N SER A 306 -2.01 13.86 2.15
CA SER A 306 -3.08 13.02 1.58
C SER A 306 -4.34 13.06 2.42
N PHE A 307 -4.21 12.96 3.75
CA PHE A 307 -5.35 13.03 4.67
C PHE A 307 -6.03 14.38 4.63
N ILE A 308 -5.27 15.47 4.78
CA ILE A 308 -5.80 16.83 4.81
C ILE A 308 -6.41 17.19 3.45
N ALA A 309 -5.77 16.84 2.34
CA ALA A 309 -6.32 17.12 1.01
C ALA A 309 -7.61 16.33 0.75
N ALA A 310 -7.66 15.05 1.14
CA ALA A 310 -8.87 14.24 1.00
C ALA A 310 -10.01 14.78 1.89
N ALA A 311 -9.72 15.14 3.14
CA ALA A 311 -10.70 15.75 4.04
C ALA A 311 -11.19 17.11 3.52
N ALA A 312 -10.31 17.95 2.98
CA ALA A 312 -10.69 19.24 2.41
C ALA A 312 -11.55 19.08 1.15
N LEU A 313 -11.23 18.11 0.28
CA LEU A 313 -12.05 17.80 -0.87
C LEU A 313 -13.43 17.27 -0.44
N ALA A 314 -13.47 16.38 0.55
CA ALA A 314 -14.72 15.86 1.10
C ALA A 314 -15.56 16.97 1.74
N GLN A 315 -14.94 17.87 2.51
CA GLN A 315 -15.60 19.04 3.10
C GLN A 315 -16.26 19.89 2.02
N PHE A 316 -15.51 20.19 0.97
CA PHE A 316 -16.00 20.97 -0.16
C PHE A 316 -17.22 20.30 -0.80
N VAL A 317 -17.16 19.00 -1.07
CA VAL A 317 -18.28 18.25 -1.68
C VAL A 317 -19.51 18.18 -0.77
N ILE A 318 -19.33 18.01 0.54
CA ILE A 318 -20.45 17.94 1.51
C ILE A 318 -21.18 19.28 1.64
N HIS A 319 -20.47 20.40 1.43
CA HIS A 319 -21.01 21.75 1.61
C HIS A 319 -21.45 22.42 0.30
N ILE A 320 -21.43 21.71 -0.83
CA ILE A 320 -22.03 22.10 -2.11
C ILE A 320 -23.44 21.54 -2.18
#